data_AF-A0A4R3MKL7-F1
#
_entry.id   AF-A0A4R3MKL7-F1
#
_cell.length_a   1.000
_cell.length_b   1.000
_cell.length_c   1.000
_cell.angle_alpha   90.00
_cell.angle_beta   90.00
_cell.angle_gamma   90.00
#
_symmetry.space_group_name_H-M   'P 1'
#
loop_
_entity.id
_entity.type
_entity.pdbx_description
1 polymer ?
#
loop_
_entity_poly.entity_id
_entity_poly.type
_entity_poly.pdbx_seq_one_letter_code
_entity_poly.pdbx_strand_id
1 'polypeptide(L)'
;MENLLLLILFFAILFVILTLYLSKISTKSEIKYIPSVIAALLGVGFFIKAVFFSQTWEDIAFLIFAFIAVVVFFITLITALFIGYKNKKKK
;
A
#
# COMPACT_ATOMS: atom_id res chain seq x y z
N MET A 1 8.70 -17.57 8.45
CA MET A 1 7.81 -16.47 8.87
C MET A 1 8.54 -15.14 8.98
N GLU A 2 9.75 -15.09 9.53
CA GLU A 2 10.56 -13.87 9.68
C GLU A 2 10.79 -13.13 8.34
N ASN A 3 11.15 -13.85 7.27
CA ASN A 3 11.37 -13.26 5.94
C ASN A 3 10.12 -12.60 5.34
N LEU A 4 8.93 -13.12 5.65
CA LEU A 4 7.65 -12.60 5.16
C LEU A 4 7.26 -11.31 5.91
N LEU A 5 7.55 -11.25 7.22
CA LEU A 5 7.41 -10.04 8.02
C LEU A 5 8.35 -8.92 7.54
N LEU A 6 9.61 -9.25 7.23
CA LEU A 6 10.57 -8.30 6.67
C LEU A 6 10.10 -7.75 5.32
N LEU A 7 9.54 -8.61 4.47
CA LEU A 7 8.98 -8.21 3.17
C LEU A 7 7.80 -7.23 3.34
N ILE A 8 6.87 -7.53 4.25
CA ILE A 8 5.73 -6.64 4.56
C ILE A 8 6.23 -5.28 5.05
N LEU A 9 7.15 -5.28 6.00
CA LEU A 9 7.73 -4.04 6.55
C LEU A 9 8.44 -3.23 5.47
N PHE A 10 9.20 -3.88 4.59
CA PHE A 10 9.88 -3.21 3.49
C PHE A 10 8.90 -2.47 2.58
N PHE A 11 7.84 -3.15 2.09
CA PHE A 11 6.84 -2.51 1.24
C PHE A 11 6.02 -1.44 1.98
N ALA A 12 5.67 -1.67 3.24
CA ALA A 12 4.95 -0.70 4.05
C ALA A 12 5.78 0.59 4.23
N ILE A 13 7.05 0.47 4.61
CA ILE A 13 7.96 1.61 4.75
C ILE A 13 8.11 2.35 3.43
N LEU A 14 8.32 1.62 2.33
CA LEU A 14 8.50 2.21 1.01
C LEU A 14 7.29 3.05 0.58
N PHE A 15 6.07 2.53 0.75
CA PHE A 15 4.86 3.28 0.40
C PHE A 15 4.55 4.42 1.39
N VAL A 16 4.91 4.27 2.67
CA VAL A 16 4.80 5.36 3.66
C VAL A 16 5.74 6.51 3.29
N ILE A 17 6.99 6.21 2.92
CA ILE A 17 7.95 7.22 2.45
C ILE A 17 7.41 7.93 1.21
N LEU A 18 6.86 7.18 0.24
CA LEU A 18 6.21 7.77 -0.94
C LEU A 18 5.05 8.68 -0.54
N THR A 19 4.18 8.23 0.37
CA THR A 19 3.04 9.02 0.88
C THR A 19 3.49 10.34 1.50
N LEU A 20 4.54 10.31 2.32
CA LEU A 20 5.12 11.49 2.95
C LEU A 20 5.76 12.43 1.92
N TYR A 21 6.49 11.88 0.96
CA TYR A 21 7.14 12.62 -0.12
C TYR A 21 6.12 13.33 -1.02
N LEU A 22 5.11 12.60 -1.49
CA LEU A 22 4.00 13.12 -2.28
C LEU A 22 3.22 14.21 -1.53
N SER A 23 2.99 14.02 -0.24
CA SER A 23 2.33 15.04 0.58
C SER A 23 3.18 16.30 0.81
N LYS A 24 4.52 16.23 0.67
CA LYS A 24 5.39 17.38 0.83
C LYS A 24 5.50 18.20 -0.46
N ILE A 25 5.47 17.53 -1.61
CA ILE A 25 5.66 18.17 -2.93
C ILE A 25 4.38 18.81 -3.45
N SER A 26 3.23 18.20 -3.19
CA SER A 26 1.98 18.72 -3.73
C SER A 26 1.18 19.52 -2.71
N THR A 27 0.63 20.64 -3.17
CA THR A 27 -0.36 21.43 -2.44
C THR A 27 -1.76 20.80 -2.45
N LYS A 28 -2.02 19.86 -3.37
CA LYS A 28 -3.33 19.19 -3.47
C LYS A 28 -3.45 18.11 -2.39
N SER A 29 -4.46 18.24 -1.54
CA SER A 29 -4.71 17.32 -0.43
C SER A 29 -4.99 15.87 -0.87
N GLU A 30 -5.37 15.66 -2.13
CA GLU A 30 -5.73 14.36 -2.70
C GLU A 30 -4.52 13.51 -3.08
N ILE A 31 -3.39 14.14 -3.42
CA ILE A 31 -2.22 13.45 -3.99
C ILE A 31 -1.57 12.47 -3.00
N LYS A 32 -1.72 12.73 -1.69
CA LYS A 32 -1.25 11.82 -0.63
C LYS A 32 -1.98 10.46 -0.59
N TYR A 33 -3.14 10.32 -1.23
CA TYR A 33 -3.86 9.04 -1.30
C TYR A 33 -3.39 8.15 -2.45
N ILE A 34 -2.61 8.68 -3.40
CA ILE A 34 -2.15 7.92 -4.58
C ILE A 34 -1.45 6.61 -4.18
N PRO A 35 -0.53 6.57 -3.21
CA PRO A 35 0.12 5.31 -2.82
C PRO A 35 -0.87 4.27 -2.29
N SER A 36 -1.90 4.70 -1.55
CA SER A 36 -2.95 3.79 -1.08
C SER A 36 -3.77 3.24 -2.25
N VAL A 37 -4.15 4.08 -3.22
CA VAL A 37 -4.88 3.62 -4.42
C VAL A 37 -4.05 2.62 -5.22
N ILE A 38 -2.74 2.88 -5.39
CA ILE A 38 -1.83 1.95 -6.07
C ILE A 38 -1.75 0.61 -5.32
N ALA A 39 -1.61 0.64 -3.99
CA ALA A 39 -1.57 -0.57 -3.18
C ALA A 39 -2.87 -1.39 -3.31
N ALA A 40 -4.03 -0.72 -3.33
CA ALA A 40 -5.32 -1.37 -3.55
C ALA A 40 -5.40 -2.03 -4.94
N LEU A 41 -5.00 -1.32 -5.99
CA LEU A 41 -4.97 -1.86 -7.36
C LEU A 41 -4.03 -3.05 -7.50
N LEU A 42 -2.85 -2.99 -6.87
CA LEU A 42 -1.91 -4.12 -6.83
C LEU A 42 -2.51 -5.32 -6.10
N GLY A 43 -3.19 -5.10 -4.97
CA GLY A 43 -3.86 -6.18 -4.23
C GLY A 43 -4.93 -6.88 -5.06
N VAL A 44 -5.77 -6.10 -5.75
CA VAL A 44 -6.78 -6.64 -6.68
C VAL A 44 -6.12 -7.38 -7.85
N GLY A 45 -5.07 -6.81 -8.45
CA GLY A 45 -4.34 -7.43 -9.55
C GLY A 45 -3.70 -8.76 -9.16
N PHE A 46 -3.06 -8.83 -7.99
CA PHE A 46 -2.51 -10.08 -7.47
C PHE A 46 -3.59 -11.11 -7.13
N PHE A 47 -4.72 -10.69 -6.57
CA PHE A 47 -5.84 -11.58 -6.32
C PHE A 47 -6.42 -12.18 -7.62
N ILE A 48 -6.66 -11.34 -8.62
CA ILE A 48 -7.13 -11.81 -9.94
C ILE A 48 -6.11 -12.79 -10.54
N LYS A 49 -4.81 -12.46 -10.47
CA LYS A 49 -3.76 -13.35 -10.97
C LYS A 49 -3.73 -14.69 -10.23
N ALA A 50 -3.87 -14.67 -8.91
CA ALA A 50 -3.91 -15.85 -8.06
C ALA A 50 -5.09 -16.78 -8.39
N VAL A 51 -6.27 -16.21 -8.64
CA VAL A 51 -7.50 -16.99 -8.84
C VAL A 51 -7.65 -17.50 -10.27
N PHE A 52 -7.27 -16.69 -11.27
CA PHE A 52 -7.62 -16.97 -12.67
C PHE A 52 -6.44 -17.38 -13.56
N PHE A 53 -5.20 -17.07 -13.18
CA PHE A 53 -4.06 -17.17 -14.10
C PHE A 53 -2.89 -18.03 -13.59
N SER A 54 -2.78 -18.29 -12.29
CA SER A 54 -1.70 -19.12 -11.73
C SER A 54 -2.06 -20.59 -11.63
N GLN A 55 -1.07 -21.46 -11.82
CA GLN A 55 -1.19 -22.90 -11.62
C GLN A 55 -0.30 -23.37 -10.46
N THR A 56 -0.78 -24.35 -9.70
CA THR A 56 -0.04 -25.10 -8.66
C THR A 56 0.47 -24.34 -7.43
N TRP A 57 1.64 -23.70 -7.48
CA TRP A 57 2.28 -23.07 -6.32
C TRP A 57 2.38 -21.54 -6.44
N GLU A 58 2.20 -21.02 -7.66
CA GLU A 58 2.24 -19.58 -7.93
C GLU A 58 1.01 -18.85 -7.39
N ASP A 59 -0.11 -19.55 -7.31
CA ASP A 59 -1.38 -19.08 -6.72
C ASP A 59 -1.21 -18.67 -5.26
N ILE A 60 -0.56 -19.51 -4.45
CA ILE A 60 -0.28 -19.24 -3.05
C ILE A 60 0.62 -18.00 -2.92
N ALA A 61 1.64 -17.87 -3.77
CA ALA A 61 2.52 -16.71 -3.77
C ALA A 61 1.78 -15.42 -4.12
N PHE A 62 0.95 -15.41 -5.17
CA PHE A 62 0.15 -14.24 -5.53
C PHE A 62 -0.90 -13.89 -4.48
N LEU A 63 -1.47 -14.90 -3.81
CA LEU A 63 -2.41 -14.69 -2.71
C LEU A 63 -1.72 -14.06 -1.49
N ILE A 64 -0.49 -14.48 -1.17
CA ILE A 64 0.35 -13.81 -0.16
C ILE A 64 0.62 -12.35 -0.57
N PHE A 65 1.04 -12.09 -1.82
CA PHE A 65 1.27 -10.72 -2.29
C PHE A 65 0.01 -9.85 -2.26
N ALA A 66 -1.16 -10.42 -2.54
CA ALA A 66 -2.44 -9.74 -2.40
C ALA A 66 -2.69 -9.33 -0.94
N PHE A 67 -2.46 -10.23 0.02
CA PHE A 67 -2.56 -9.91 1.45
C PHE A 67 -1.58 -8.81 1.88
N ILE A 68 -0.33 -8.88 1.42
CA ILE A 68 0.67 -7.84 1.70
C ILE A 68 0.19 -6.49 1.17
N ALA A 69 -0.30 -6.43 -0.07
CA ALA A 69 -0.79 -5.22 -0.68
C ALA A 69 -1.99 -4.62 0.08
N VAL A 70 -2.89 -5.45 0.62
CA VAL A 70 -4.00 -5.01 1.48
C VAL A 70 -3.50 -4.39 2.79
N VAL A 71 -2.53 -5.02 3.46
CA VAL A 71 -1.93 -4.47 4.68
C VAL A 71 -1.27 -3.12 4.40
N VAL A 72 -0.48 -3.04 3.32
CA VAL A 72 0.18 -1.79 2.88
C VAL A 72 -0.84 -0.72 2.53
N PHE A 73 -1.94 -1.08 1.88
CA PHE A 73 -3.06 -0.16 1.60
C PHE A 73 -3.59 0.48 2.88
N PHE A 74 -3.91 -0.30 3.90
CA PHE A 74 -4.43 0.24 5.16
C PHE A 74 -3.41 1.16 5.86
N ILE A 75 -2.14 0.74 5.94
CA ILE A 75 -1.08 1.54 6.56
C ILE A 75 -0.92 2.90 5.86
N THR A 76 -0.89 2.89 4.53
CA THR A 76 -0.68 4.10 3.72
C THR A 76 -1.90 5.01 3.73
N LEU A 77 -3.12 4.45 3.72
CA LEU A 77 -4.36 5.19 3.87
C LEU A 77 -4.44 5.88 5.24
N ILE A 78 -4.15 5.15 6.32
CA ILE A 78 -4.12 5.70 7.68
C ILE A 78 -3.09 6.82 7.76
N THR A 79 -1.89 6.61 7.21
CA THR A 79 -0.84 7.63 7.16
C THR A 79 -1.29 8.89 6.41
N ALA A 80 -1.91 8.73 5.24
CA ALA A 80 -2.47 9.82 4.45
C ALA A 80 -3.55 10.60 5.21
N LEU A 81 -4.43 9.90 5.93
CA LEU A 81 -5.45 10.52 6.80
C LEU A 81 -4.79 11.33 7.93
N PHE A 82 -3.82 10.76 8.66
CA PHE A 82 -3.10 11.45 9.72
C PHE A 82 -2.41 12.73 9.22
N ILE A 83 -1.76 12.67 8.05
CA ILE A 83 -1.16 13.86 7.43
C ILE A 83 -2.23 14.90 7.10
N GLY A 84 -3.40 14.46 6.62
CA GLY A 84 -4.55 15.33 6.39
C GLY A 84 -5.02 16.05 7.64
N TYR A 85 -5.19 15.34 8.76
CA TYR A 85 -5.56 15.95 10.04
C TYR A 85 -4.49 16.92 10.55
N LYS A 86 -3.21 16.56 10.47
CA LYS A 86 -2.09 17.41 10.87
C LYS A 86 -2.02 18.71 10.06
N ASN A 87 -2.23 18.65 8.74
CA ASN A 87 -2.18 19.82 7.88
C ASN A 87 -3.39 20.74 8.06
N LYS A 88 -4.56 20.22 8.43
CA LYS A 88 -5.72 21.04 8.81
C LYS A 88 -5.51 21.83 10.10
N LYS A 89 -4.79 21.26 11.08
CA LYS A 89 -4.48 21.93 12.36
C LYS A 89 -3.45 23.07 12.23
N LYS A 90 -2.70 23.12 11.13
CA LYS A 90 -1.70 24.16 10.85
C LYS A 90 -2.23 25.35 10.03
N LYS A 91 -3.42 25.23 9.44
CA LYS A 91 -4.14 26.32 8.79
C LYS A 91 -5.12 26.92 9.77
#